data_AF-T1GJ09-F1
#
_entry.id   AF-T1GJ09-F1
#
_cell.length_a   1.000
_cell.length_b   1.000
_cell.length_c   1.000
_cell.angle_alpha   90.00
_cell.angle_beta   90.00
_cell.angle_gamma   90.00
#
_symmetry.space_group_name_H-M   'P 1'
#
loop_
_entity.id
_entity.type
_entity.pdbx_description
1 polymer ?
#
loop_
_entity_poly.entity_id
_entity_poly.type
_entity_poly.pdbx_seq_one_letter_code
_entity_poly.pdbx_strand_id
1 'polypeptide(L)' 'MRDAMVKMWVNFANFGNPTPDKKLSKWEPTTKYPWNYAHLGGIDESGFFVLKNAEGYARDRLELWNKLRPHRENDL' A
#
# COMPACT_ATOMS: atom_id res chain seq x y z
N MET A 1 13.43 7.69 7.28
CA MET A 1 12.01 7.44 6.94
C MET A 1 11.43 8.52 6.02
N ARG A 2 11.45 9.80 6.41
CA ARG A 2 10.95 10.93 5.59
C ARG A 2 11.46 10.91 4.15
N ASP A 3 12.78 10.85 3.96
CA ASP A 3 13.36 10.97 2.62
C ASP A 3 13.02 9.78 1.70
N ALA A 4 12.89 8.57 2.27
CA ALA A 4 12.46 7.39 1.54
C ALA A 4 10.99 7.52 1.07
N MET A 5 10.09 7.99 1.96
CA MET A 5 8.70 8.26 1.59
C MET A 5 8.61 9.36 0.53
N VAL A 6 9.30 10.49 0.72
CA VAL A 6 9.31 11.59 -0.25
C VAL A 6 9.81 11.11 -1.60
N LYS A 7 10.90 10.32 -1.63
CA LYS A 7 11.42 9.76 -2.87
C LYS A 7 10.41 8.82 -3.55
N MET A 8 9.77 7.92 -2.80
CA MET A 8 8.73 7.03 -3.37
C MET A 8 7.55 7.82 -3.95
N TRP A 9 7.08 8.85 -3.25
CA TRP A 9 5.99 9.70 -3.73
C TRP A 9 6.36 10.48 -4.99
N VAL A 10 7.56 11.05 -5.05
CA VAL A 10 8.06 11.75 -6.24
C VAL A 10 8.23 10.79 -7.41
N ASN A 11 8.78 9.59 -7.17
CA ASN A 11 8.91 8.55 -8.19
C ASN A 11 7.54 8.13 -8.74
N PHE A 12 6.54 7.95 -7.87
CA PHE A 12 5.18 7.65 -8.29
C PHE A 12 4.59 8.77 -9.16
N ALA A 13 4.75 10.03 -8.76
CA ALA A 13 4.26 11.17 -9.54
C ALA A 13 4.90 11.28 -10.94
N ASN A 14 6.19 10.95 -11.05
CA ASN A 14 6.93 11.03 -12.32
C ASN A 14 6.71 9.81 -13.23
N PHE A 15 6.63 8.60 -12.67
CA PHE A 15 6.70 7.35 -13.44
C PHE A 15 5.47 6.44 -13.28
N GLY A 16 4.54 6.75 -12.37
CA GLY A 16 3.47 5.85 -11.96
C GLY A 16 3.95 4.62 -11.17
N ASN A 17 5.26 4.52 -10.89
CA ASN A 17 5.89 3.46 -10.11
C ASN A 17 6.67 4.09 -8.94
N PRO A 18 6.33 3.77 -7.68
CA PRO A 18 7.02 4.33 -6.51
C PRO A 18 8.45 3.80 -6.31
N THR A 19 8.79 2.64 -6.89
CA THR A 19 10.12 2.02 -6.81
C THR A 19 10.64 1.64 -8.21
N PRO A 20 10.93 2.64 -9.08
CA PRO A 20 11.48 2.40 -10.41
C PRO A 20 12.97 2.02 -10.35
N ASP A 21 13.69 2.44 -9.30
CA ASP A 21 15.10 2.17 -9.09
C ASP A 21 15.31 0.96 -8.15
N LYS A 22 16.36 0.15 -8.38
CA LYS A 22 16.75 -0.98 -7.50
C LYS A 22 17.26 -0.58 -6.10
N LYS A 23 17.35 0.73 -5.79
CA LYS A 23 17.81 1.23 -4.48
C LYS A 23 16.77 1.04 -3.37
N LEU A 24 15.50 0.89 -3.74
CA LEU A 24 14.42 0.57 -2.81
C LEU A 24 13.95 -0.86 -3.08
N SER A 25 13.54 -1.56 -2.03
CA SER A 25 12.84 -2.84 -2.17
C SER A 25 11.60 -2.65 -3.05
N LYS A 26 11.33 -3.57 -3.97
CA LYS A 26 10.25 -3.39 -4.96
C LYS A 26 8.87 -3.39 -4.29
N TRP A 27 8.09 -2.33 -4.50
CA TRP A 27 6.67 -2.30 -4.17
C TRP A 27 5.87 -2.84 -5.36
N GLU A 28 5.27 -4.01 -5.20
CA GLU A 28 4.48 -4.62 -6.26
C GLU A 28 3.11 -3.95 -6.38
N PRO A 29 2.61 -3.72 -7.61
CA PRO A 29 1.32 -3.10 -7.84
C PRO A 29 0.17 -3.99 -7.35
N THR A 30 -0.86 -3.36 -6.78
CA THR A 30 -2.09 -4.05 -6.36
C THR A 30 -2.97 -4.32 -7.57
N THR A 31 -3.12 -5.59 -7.97
CA THR A 31 -3.95 -5.96 -9.14
C THR A 31 -5.23 -6.70 -8.78
N LYS A 32 -5.27 -7.36 -7.61
CA LYS A 32 -6.40 -8.20 -7.19
C LYS A 32 -6.66 -8.01 -5.70
N TYR A 33 -7.87 -8.39 -5.30
CA TYR A 33 -8.21 -8.62 -3.89
C TYR A 33 -7.79 -10.04 -3.49
N PRO A 34 -7.16 -10.24 -2.31
CA PRO A 34 -6.85 -9.28 -1.27
C PRO A 34 -5.76 -8.30 -1.71
N TRP A 35 -5.90 -7.03 -1.36
CA TRP A 35 -4.93 -6.03 -1.79
C TRP A 35 -3.57 -6.29 -1.17
N ASN A 36 -2.56 -6.39 -2.04
CA ASN A 36 -1.18 -6.22 -1.63
C ASN A 36 -0.94 -4.77 -1.21
N TYR A 37 -0.36 -4.56 -0.04
CA TYR A 37 0.08 -3.25 0.45
C TYR A 37 1.54 -3.31 0.87
N ALA A 38 2.24 -2.20 0.70
CA ALA A 38 3.59 -2.07 1.22
C ALA A 38 3.53 -1.75 2.73
N HIS A 39 4.07 -2.66 3.55
CA HIS A 39 4.32 -2.37 4.94
C HIS A 39 5.55 -1.47 5.06
N LEU A 40 5.33 -0.34 5.70
CA LEU A 40 6.24 0.78 5.82
C LEU A 40 6.75 0.81 7.27
N GLY A 41 7.83 0.07 7.61
CA GLY A 41 8.26 0.01 9.02
C GLY A 41 9.58 -0.67 9.42
N GLY A 42 10.39 -1.20 8.49
CA GLY A 42 11.67 -1.83 8.86
C GLY A 42 12.87 -0.92 8.63
N ILE A 43 13.91 -1.04 9.46
CA ILE A 43 15.25 -0.49 9.19
C ILE A 43 16.13 -1.71 8.88
N ASP A 44 16.73 -1.77 7.69
CA ASP A 44 17.77 -2.77 7.38
C ASP A 44 19.17 -2.31 7.82
N GLU A 45 20.19 -3.14 7.61
CA GLU A 45 21.59 -2.81 7.91
C GLU A 45 22.11 -1.59 7.13
N SER A 46 21.43 -1.21 6.04
CA SER A 46 21.73 -0.03 5.21
C SER A 46 20.94 1.23 5.65
N GLY A 47 20.15 1.15 6.73
CA GLY A 47 19.30 2.23 7.21
C GLY A 47 18.05 2.47 6.35
N PHE A 48 17.76 1.57 5.40
CA PHE A 48 16.67 1.69 4.45
C PHE A 48 15.40 1.00 4.93
N PHE A 49 14.30 1.53 4.39
CA PHE A 49 12.96 1.12 4.71
C PHE A 49 12.63 -0.22 4.08
N VAL A 50 12.40 -1.25 4.91
CA VAL A 50 11.98 -2.55 4.37
C VAL A 50 10.53 -2.45 3.95
N LEU A 51 10.31 -2.39 2.63
CA LEU A 51 9.01 -2.57 2.00
C LEU A 51 8.71 -4.06 1.97
N LYS A 52 7.77 -4.51 2.82
CA LYS A 52 7.22 -5.86 2.72
C LYS A 52 5.86 -5.79 2.07
N ASN A 53 5.73 -6.46 0.92
CA ASN A 53 4.42 -6.75 0.34
C ASN A 53 3.67 -7.66 1.33
N ALA A 54 2.51 -7.20 1.80
CA ALA A 54 1.68 -7.90 2.75
C ALA A 54 0.22 -7.84 2.30
N GLU A 55 -0.58 -8.79 2.75
CA GLU A 55 -1.98 -8.90 2.36
C GLU A 55 -2.89 -8.92 3.60
N GLY A 56 -4.16 -8.56 3.40
CA GLY A 56 -5.20 -8.84 4.39
C GLY A 56 -5.32 -7.84 5.55
N TYR A 57 -4.60 -6.72 5.57
CA TYR A 57 -4.67 -5.71 6.65
C TYR A 57 -6.09 -5.26 7.02
N ALA A 58 -6.97 -5.18 6.02
CA ALA A 58 -8.35 -4.74 6.19
C ALA A 58 -9.37 -5.75 5.67
N ARG A 59 -8.99 -7.03 5.49
CA ARG A 59 -9.88 -8.06 4.93
C ARG A 59 -11.18 -8.15 5.73
N ASP A 60 -11.09 -8.44 7.03
CA ASP A 60 -12.25 -8.68 7.90
C ASP A 60 -13.13 -7.43 8.02
N ARG A 61 -12.52 -6.23 8.10
CA ARG A 61 -13.26 -4.97 8.14
C ARG A 61 -13.99 -4.69 6.82
N LEU A 62 -13.34 -4.93 5.68
CA LEU A 62 -13.96 -4.73 4.38
C LEU A 62 -15.13 -5.71 4.18
N GLU A 63 -14.93 -6.98 4.55
CA GLU A 63 -15.98 -8.00 4.51
C GLU A 63 -17.16 -7.62 5.40
N LEU A 64 -16.90 -7.13 6.61
CA LEU A 64 -17.93 -6.60 7.52
C LEU A 64 -18.72 -5.45 6.87
N TRP A 65 -18.04 -4.42 6.36
CA TRP A 65 -18.71 -3.27 5.76
C TRP A 65 -19.49 -3.63 4.49
N ASN A 66 -18.97 -4.53 3.66
CA ASN A 66 -19.68 -5.07 2.50
C ASN A 66 -20.94 -5.84 2.92
N LYS A 67 -20.87 -6.61 4.02
CA LYS A 67 -22.01 -7.35 4.56
C LYS A 67 -23.08 -6.42 5.14
N LEU A 68 -22.68 -5.35 5.83
CA LEU A 68 -23.60 -4.39 6.46
C LEU A 68 -24.43 -3.63 5.43
N ARG A 69 -23.88 -3.40 4.23
CA ARG A 69 -24.43 -2.54 3.16
C ARG A 69 -24.63 -1.08 3.62
N PRO A 70 -24.52 -0.09 2.71
CA PRO A 70 -24.83 1.29 3.06
C PRO A 70 -26.30 1.41 3.46
N HIS A 71 -26.58 2.04 4.61
CA HIS A 71 -27.93 2.15 5.18
C HIS A 71 -28.86 3.14 4.43
N ARG A 72 -28.55 3.51 3.19
CA ARG A 72 -29.28 4.50 2.37
C ARG A 72 -29.79 3.90 1.06
N GLU A 73 -30.62 2.87 1.15
CA GLU A 73 -31.34 2.34 -0.03
C GLU A 73 -32.81 2.81 -0.14
N ASN A 74 -33.36 3.59 0.81
CA ASN A 74 -34.80 3.94 0.82
C ASN A 74 -35.14 5.44 0.97
N ASP A 75 -34.37 6.35 0.37
CA ASP A 75 -34.77 7.78 0.28
C ASP A 75 -34.67 8.29 -1.17
N LEU A 76 -35.41 7.66 -2.10
CA LEU A 76 -35.89 8.24 -3.35
C LEU A 76 -37.16 7.51 -3.83
#